data_AF-A0A7W1Z441-F1
#
_entry.id   AF-A0A7W1Z441-F1
#
_cell.length_a   1.000
_cell.length_b   1.000
_cell.length_c   1.000
_cell.angle_alpha   90.00
_cell.angle_beta   90.00
_cell.angle_gamma   90.00
#
_symmetry.space_group_name_H-M   'P 1'
#
loop_
_entity.id
_entity.type
_entity.pdbx_description
1 polymer ?
#
loop_
_entity_poly.entity_id
_entity_poly.type
_entity_poly.pdbx_seq_one_letter_code
_entity_poly.pdbx_strand_id
1 'polypeptide(L)' 'LRTLREGPTGPVILAGPTCDSADVLYEKTSYELPLDLAIGDRIEILSTGAYTSSYASVGFNGFPPLRTYCL' A
#
# COMPACT_ATOMS: atom_id res chain seq x y z
N LEU A 1 -8.15 2.88 3.50
CA LEU A 1 -7.15 3.63 2.72
C LEU A 1 -7.54 5.10 2.72
N ARG A 2 -6.58 6.02 2.66
CA ARG A 2 -6.82 7.46 2.50
C ARG A 2 -5.90 8.02 1.41
N THR A 3 -6.40 8.94 0.60
CA THR A 3 -5.62 9.74 -0.36
C THR A 3 -6.15 11.18 -0.32
N LEU A 4 -5.36 12.14 -0.80
CA LEU A 4 -5.77 13.53 -0.96
C LEU A 4 -6.51 13.80 -2.28
N ARG A 5 -6.48 12.83 -3.21
CA ARG A 5 -7.23 12.92 -4.47
C ARG A 5 -8.73 12.84 -4.20
N GLU A 6 -9.48 13.72 -4.84
CA GLU A 6 -10.93 13.75 -4.83
C GLU A 6 -11.44 13.53 -6.26
N GLY A 7 -12.52 12.78 -6.41
CA GLY A 7 -13.10 12.50 -7.73
C GLY A 7 -13.88 11.19 -7.76
N PRO A 8 -14.38 10.80 -8.95
CA PRO A 8 -15.03 9.51 -9.14
C PRO A 8 -14.09 8.37 -8.76
N THR A 9 -14.57 7.46 -7.92
CA THR A 9 -13.84 6.26 -7.54
C THR A 9 -14.26 5.07 -8.39
N GLY A 10 -13.37 4.09 -8.52
CA GLY A 10 -13.69 2.79 -9.07
C GLY A 10 -12.74 1.70 -8.54
N PRO A 11 -12.93 0.45 -8.96
CA PRO A 11 -12.16 -0.68 -8.46
C PRO A 11 -10.71 -0.60 -8.92
N VAL A 12 -9.77 -0.74 -7.99
CA VAL A 12 -8.33 -0.78 -8.24
C VAL A 12 -7.67 -2.00 -7.60
N ILE A 13 -6.50 -2.35 -8.13
CA ILE A 13 -5.58 -3.34 -7.56
C ILE A 13 -4.38 -2.61 -6.96
N LEU A 14 -4.06 -2.90 -5.70
CA LEU A 14 -2.87 -2.39 -5.02
C LEU A 14 -1.76 -3.44 -5.05
N ALA A 15 -0.87 -3.31 -6.03
CA ALA A 15 0.35 -4.12 -6.10
C ALA A 15 1.48 -3.49 -5.28
N GLY A 16 2.26 -4.34 -4.60
CA GLY A 16 3.51 -3.97 -3.97
C GLY A 16 4.66 -3.90 -4.97
N PRO A 17 5.85 -3.47 -4.52
CA PRO A 17 6.98 -3.18 -5.40
C PRO A 17 7.87 -4.40 -5.68
N THR A 18 7.58 -5.57 -5.10
CA THR A 18 8.44 -6.74 -5.25
C THR A 18 8.25 -7.42 -6.62
N CYS A 19 9.17 -8.32 -6.95
CA CYS A 19 9.12 -9.13 -8.18
C CYS A 19 8.29 -10.41 -7.99
N ASP A 20 7.39 -10.44 -7.01
CA ASP A 20 6.52 -11.57 -6.74
C ASP A 20 5.10 -11.25 -7.22
N SER A 21 4.49 -12.15 -8.00
CA SER A 21 3.11 -11.98 -8.50
C SER A 21 2.06 -11.95 -7.38
N ALA A 22 2.37 -12.51 -6.21
CA ALA A 22 1.49 -12.51 -5.06
C ALA A 22 1.60 -11.24 -4.20
N ASP A 23 2.49 -10.30 -4.55
CA ASP A 23 2.64 -9.02 -3.86
C ASP A 23 1.51 -8.05 -4.26
N VAL A 24 0.29 -8.43 -3.89
CA VAL A 24 -0.95 -7.71 -4.16
C VAL A 24 -1.81 -7.76 -2.91
N LEU A 25 -2.31 -6.62 -2.45
CA LEU A 25 -3.24 -6.56 -1.33
C LEU A 25 -4.64 -6.97 -1.79
N TYR A 26 -5.19 -7.99 -1.13
CA TYR A 26 -6.56 -8.48 -1.29
C TYR A 26 -6.97 -8.73 -2.75
N GLU A 27 -6.30 -9.66 -3.43
CA GLU A 27 -6.55 -10.03 -4.84
C GLU A 27 -8.04 -10.23 -5.20
N LYS A 28 -8.83 -10.77 -4.27
CA LYS A 28 -10.26 -11.08 -4.48
C LYS A 28 -11.21 -10.03 -3.92
N THR A 29 -10.70 -8.91 -3.42
CA THR A 29 -11.51 -7.82 -2.86
C THR A 29 -10.90 -6.50 -3.29
N SER A 30 -11.49 -5.92 -4.34
CA SER A 30 -11.03 -4.64 -4.88
C SER A 30 -11.22 -3.51 -3.86
N TYR A 31 -10.30 -2.54 -3.92
CA TYR A 31 -10.46 -1.26 -3.26
C TYR A 31 -11.07 -0.24 -4.21
N GLU A 32 -11.91 0.64 -3.69
CA GLU A 32 -12.38 1.81 -4.43
C GLU A 32 -11.44 2.99 -4.17
N LEU A 33 -10.80 3.50 -5.22
CA LEU A 33 -9.95 4.69 -5.16
C LEU A 33 -10.23 5.62 -6.35
N PRO A 34 -9.85 6.92 -6.28
CA PRO A 34 -9.99 7.86 -7.38
C PRO A 34 -9.32 7.34 -8.66
N LEU A 35 -10.05 7.37 -9.78
CA LEU A 35 -9.59 6.83 -11.06
C LEU A 35 -8.52 7.69 -11.75
N ASP A 36 -8.30 8.90 -11.26
CA ASP A 36 -7.29 9.85 -11.74
C ASP A 36 -6.01 9.86 -10.89
N LEU A 37 -5.80 8.85 -10.04
CA LEU A 37 -4.54 8.63 -9.34
C LEU A 37 -3.36 8.64 -10.32
N ALA A 38 -2.30 9.37 -9.95
CA ALA A 38 -1.11 9.57 -10.74
C ALA A 38 0.17 9.31 -9.94
N ILE A 39 1.28 9.14 -10.65
CA ILE A 39 2.60 8.96 -10.04
C ILE A 39 2.89 10.15 -9.12
N GLY A 40 3.31 9.85 -7.88
CA GLY A 40 3.60 10.84 -6.85
C GLY A 40 2.47 11.06 -5.85
N ASP A 41 1.26 10.55 -6.13
CA ASP A 41 0.16 10.59 -5.17
C ASP A 41 0.43 9.72 -3.95
N ARG A 42 -0.04 10.21 -2.80
CA ARG A 42 0.14 9.51 -1.53
C ARG A 42 -1.12 8.76 -1.17
N ILE A 43 -0.95 7.49 -0.84
CA ILE A 43 -1.98 6.63 -0.27
C ILE A 43 -1.51 6.22 1.12
N GLU A 44 -2.41 6.35 2.09
CA GLU A 44 -2.19 5.91 3.45
C GLU A 44 -2.99 4.64 3.74
N ILE A 45 -2.28 3.62 4.20
CA ILE A 45 -2.87 2.42 4.75
C ILE A 45 -3.06 2.66 6.25
N LEU A 46 -4.32 2.73 6.67
CA LEU A 46 -4.69 3.00 8.05
C LEU A 46 -4.63 1.72 8.89
N SER A 47 -4.64 1.87 10.22
CA SER A 47 -4.68 0.75 11.18
C SER A 47 -3.49 -0.20 11.13
N THR A 48 -2.31 0.27 10.70
CA THR A 48 -1.06 -0.52 10.61
C THR A 48 -0.18 -0.43 11.86
N GLY A 49 -0.77 -0.08 13.02
CA GLY A 49 -0.02 0.14 14.26
C GLY A 49 0.42 -1.15 14.98
N ALA A 50 -0.31 -2.24 14.75
CA ALA A 50 -0.02 -3.54 15.35
C ALA A 50 0.47 -4.53 14.28
N TYR A 51 1.51 -5.28 14.61
CA TYR A 51 2.07 -6.39 13.81
C TYR A 51 2.62 -6.05 12.42
N THR A 52 2.45 -4.85 11.89
CA THR A 52 2.98 -4.48 10.57
C THR A 52 4.50 -4.37 10.58
N SER A 53 5.09 -3.55 11.46
CA SER A 53 6.55 -3.40 11.53
C SER A 53 7.25 -4.65 12.07
N SER A 54 6.59 -5.42 12.95
CA SER A 54 7.21 -6.61 13.55
C SER A 54 7.22 -7.82 12.61
N TYR A 55 6.29 -7.91 11.66
CA TYR A 55 6.23 -8.99 10.66
C TYR A 55 6.69 -8.57 9.27
N ALA A 56 7.16 -7.33 9.09
CA ALA A 56 7.70 -6.89 7.82
C ALA A 56 8.95 -7.70 7.45
N SER A 57 8.96 -8.27 6.24
CA SER A 57 10.16 -8.88 5.67
C SER A 57 11.29 -7.85 5.57
N VAL A 58 12.51 -8.24 5.93
CA VAL A 58 13.70 -7.39 5.81
C VAL A 58 14.62 -7.97 4.75
N GLY A 59 14.96 -7.17 3.73
CA GLY A 59 15.89 -7.55 2.68
C GLY A 59 15.30 -8.39 1.53
N PHE A 60 14.00 -8.69 1.54
CA PHE A 60 13.33 -9.30 0.40
C PHE A 60 13.44 -8.36 -0.81
N ASN A 61 13.90 -8.86 -1.97
CA ASN A 61 14.27 -8.05 -3.14
C ASN A 61 15.23 -6.89 -2.86
N GLY A 62 16.00 -6.95 -1.77
CA GLY A 62 16.89 -5.87 -1.35
C GLY A 62 16.19 -4.65 -0.76
N PHE A 63 14.88 -4.71 -0.47
CA PHE A 63 14.17 -3.60 0.17
C PHE A 63 14.63 -3.41 1.62
N PRO A 64 14.87 -2.16 2.06
CA PRO A 64 15.30 -1.88 3.43
C PRO A 64 14.17 -2.13 4.43
N PRO A 65 14.48 -2.21 5.74
CA PRO A 65 13.45 -2.30 6.78
C PRO A 65 12.41 -1.17 6.68
N LEU A 66 11.16 -1.48 7.04
CA LEU A 66 10.09 -0.49 7.15
C LEU A 66 10.48 0.58 8.17
N ARG A 67 10.46 1.85 7.75
CA ARG A 67 10.75 2.99 8.64
C ARG A 67 9.56 3.25 9.56
N THR A 68 9.83 3.33 10.86
CA THR A 68 8.85 3.64 11.90
C THR A 68 9.30 4.90 12.64
N TYR A 69 8.39 5.86 12.80
CA TYR A 69 8.65 7.12 13.49
C TYR A 69 7.79 7.20 14.76
N CYS A 70 8.39 7.57 15.88
CA CYS A 70 7.70 7.84 17.15
C CYS A 70 7.75 9.36 17.38
N LEU A 71 6.59 9.99 17.50
CA LEU A 71 6.43 11.45 17.66
C LEU A 71 6.20 11.81 19.12
#